data_AF-A0A351T4J6-F1
#
_entry.id   AF-A0A351T4J6-F1
#
_cell.length_a   1.000
_cell.length_b   1.000
_cell.length_c   1.000
_cell.angle_alpha   90.00
_cell.angle_beta   90.00
_cell.angle_gamma   90.00
#
_symmetry.space_group_name_H-M   'P 1'
#
loop_
_entity.id
_entity.type
_entity.pdbx_description
1 polymer ?
#
loop_
_entity_poly.entity_id
_entity_poly.type
_entity_poly.pdbx_seq_one_letter_code
_entity_poly.pdbx_strand_id
1 'polypeptide(L)'
;MPINYSLKPLTPPVAEPVSEADAMAHLRLETSGESALIARLITVARMQAETWTGRALITQSWRWSLDRWPAGRAGILTIPKPPLQSVDQILLFDGQGQAAVWDQQNYEVDAGNDSARLIPRTGVLPP
;
A
#
# COMPACT_ATOMS: atom_id res chain seq x y z
N MET A 1 10.00 -10.76 18.42
CA MET A 1 8.65 -10.20 18.59
C MET A 1 8.22 -9.57 17.27
N PRO A 2 7.02 -9.83 16.75
CA PRO A 2 6.54 -9.15 15.54
C PRO A 2 6.45 -7.64 15.77
N ILE A 3 6.66 -6.86 14.71
CA ILE A 3 6.53 -5.41 14.74
C ILE A 3 5.08 -5.10 14.42
N ASN A 4 4.42 -4.42 15.35
CA ASN A 4 3.08 -3.89 15.12
C ASN A 4 3.17 -2.76 14.10
N TYR A 5 2.25 -2.78 13.15
CA TYR A 5 2.15 -1.75 12.12
C TYR A 5 0.69 -1.50 11.78
N SER A 6 0.42 -0.32 11.23
CA SER A 6 -0.86 0.01 10.62
C SER A 6 -0.66 0.46 9.18
N LEU A 7 -1.62 0.13 8.32
CA LEU A 7 -1.62 0.51 6.92
C LEU A 7 -2.96 1.17 6.61
N LYS A 8 -2.94 2.43 6.15
CA LYS A 8 -4.13 3.22 5.89
C LYS A 8 -4.05 3.89 4.52
N PRO A 9 -5.08 3.79 3.67
CA PRO A 9 -5.09 4.52 2.41
C PRO A 9 -5.22 6.02 2.71
N LEU A 10 -4.46 6.85 2.00
CA LEU A 10 -4.56 8.31 2.12
C LEU A 10 -5.73 8.85 1.31
N THR A 11 -5.99 8.23 0.16
CA THR A 11 -7.10 8.56 -0.73
C THR A 11 -7.79 7.27 -1.21
N PRO A 12 -9.10 7.33 -1.53
CA PRO A 12 -9.78 6.26 -2.24
C PRO A 12 -9.12 6.00 -3.62
N PRO A 13 -9.22 4.79 -4.17
CA PRO A 13 -8.82 4.57 -5.56
C PRO A 13 -9.65 5.43 -6.50
N VAL A 14 -8.99 6.03 -7.49
CA VAL A 14 -9.62 6.95 -8.47
C VAL A 14 -10.38 6.24 -9.59
N ALA A 15 -10.25 4.92 -9.66
CA ALA A 15 -10.87 4.06 -10.65
C ALA A 15 -11.08 2.66 -10.05
N GLU A 16 -11.81 1.81 -10.78
CA GLU A 16 -11.96 0.39 -10.46
C GLU A 16 -11.26 -0.45 -11.55
N PRO A 17 -10.73 -1.65 -11.21
CA PRO A 17 -9.97 -2.49 -12.14
C PRO A 17 -10.84 -3.12 -13.23
N VAL A 18 -12.16 -3.12 -13.05
CA VAL A 18 -13.15 -3.63 -14.03
C VAL A 18 -14.15 -2.52 -14.29
N SER A 19 -14.43 -2.26 -15.57
CA SER A 19 -15.43 -1.27 -15.96
C SER A 19 -16.85 -1.80 -15.75
N GLU A 20 -17.84 -0.90 -15.62
CA GLU A 20 -19.24 -1.31 -15.55
C GLU A 20 -19.68 -2.07 -16.81
N ALA A 21 -19.20 -1.66 -17.99
CA ALA A 21 -19.50 -2.35 -19.25
C ALA A 21 -18.96 -3.78 -19.26
N ASP A 22 -17.72 -4.00 -18.81
CA ASP A 22 -17.13 -5.34 -18.71
C ASP A 22 -17.90 -6.21 -17.70
N ALA A 23 -18.31 -5.61 -16.56
CA ALA A 23 -19.11 -6.30 -15.56
C ALA A 23 -20.50 -6.70 -16.09
N MET A 24 -21.18 -5.81 -16.81
CA MET A 24 -22.46 -6.11 -17.46
C MET A 24 -22.32 -7.21 -18.51
N ALA A 25 -21.29 -7.15 -19.35
CA ALA A 25 -21.01 -8.19 -20.34
C ALA A 25 -20.75 -9.55 -19.67
N HIS A 26 -20.01 -9.58 -18.56
CA HIS A 26 -19.76 -10.80 -17.78
C HIS A 26 -21.06 -11.39 -17.20
N LEU A 27 -21.95 -10.53 -16.70
CA LEU A 27 -23.24 -10.91 -16.14
C LEU A 27 -24.33 -11.16 -17.21
N ARG A 28 -24.01 -10.92 -18.50
CA ARG A 28 -24.94 -11.01 -19.64
C ARG A 28 -26.17 -10.10 -19.48
N LEU A 29 -25.93 -8.87 -19.02
CA LEU A 29 -26.95 -7.84 -18.87
C LEU A 29 -26.98 -6.92 -20.09
N GLU A 30 -28.17 -6.76 -20.67
CA GLU A 30 -28.39 -5.91 -21.86
C GLU A 30 -28.81 -4.47 -21.49
N THR A 31 -29.21 -4.21 -20.24
CA THR A 31 -29.69 -2.90 -19.79
C THR A 31 -29.08 -2.49 -18.45
N SER A 32 -28.91 -1.18 -18.24
CA SER A 32 -28.23 -0.58 -17.09
C SER A 32 -29.15 -0.29 -15.88
N GLY A 33 -30.24 -1.05 -15.72
CA GLY A 33 -31.21 -0.84 -14.63
C GLY A 33 -30.62 -0.98 -13.21
N GLU A 34 -29.45 -1.61 -13.09
CA GLU A 34 -28.80 -1.95 -11.82
C GLU A 34 -27.41 -1.32 -11.65
N SER A 35 -27.08 -0.24 -12.37
CA SER A 35 -25.75 0.41 -12.33
C SER A 35 -25.22 0.65 -10.91
N ALA A 36 -26.09 1.10 -10.00
CA ALA A 36 -25.70 1.34 -8.60
C ALA A 36 -25.33 0.06 -7.84
N LEU A 37 -25.98 -1.07 -8.13
CA LEU A 37 -25.65 -2.37 -7.55
C LEU A 37 -24.34 -2.88 -8.15
N ILE A 38 -24.20 -2.83 -9.48
CA ILE A 38 -22.99 -3.27 -10.19
C ILE A 38 -21.76 -2.51 -9.69
N ALA A 39 -21.85 -1.18 -9.56
CA ALA A 39 -20.77 -0.36 -9.03
C ALA A 39 -20.35 -0.80 -7.61
N ARG A 40 -21.31 -1.09 -6.73
CA ARG A 40 -21.01 -1.60 -5.37
C ARG A 40 -20.34 -2.98 -5.41
N LEU A 41 -20.82 -3.87 -6.27
CA LEU A 41 -20.25 -5.20 -6.42
C LEU A 41 -18.81 -5.15 -6.95
N ILE A 42 -18.51 -4.26 -7.91
CA ILE A 42 -17.16 -4.03 -8.41
C ILE A 42 -16.24 -3.57 -7.26
N THR A 43 -16.65 -2.57 -6.48
CA THR A 43 -15.85 -2.08 -5.35
C THR A 43 -15.60 -3.18 -4.30
N VAL A 44 -16.63 -3.95 -3.92
CA VAL A 44 -16.48 -5.05 -2.96
C VAL A 44 -15.56 -6.14 -3.51
N ALA A 45 -15.71 -6.50 -4.80
CA ALA A 45 -14.86 -7.47 -5.46
C ALA A 45 -13.39 -7.02 -5.47
N ARG A 46 -13.10 -5.75 -5.79
CA ARG A 46 -11.75 -5.18 -5.69
C ARG A 46 -11.21 -5.31 -4.26
N MET A 47 -11.96 -4.88 -3.25
CA MET A 47 -11.52 -4.95 -1.85
C MET A 47 -11.21 -6.38 -1.41
N GLN A 48 -12.04 -7.34 -1.82
CA GLN A 48 -11.81 -8.76 -1.54
C GLN A 48 -10.55 -9.27 -2.25
N ALA A 49 -10.37 -8.94 -3.53
CA ALA A 49 -9.19 -9.33 -4.30
C ALA A 49 -7.90 -8.71 -3.73
N GLU A 50 -7.92 -7.44 -3.33
CA GLU A 50 -6.78 -6.76 -2.67
C GLU A 50 -6.45 -7.36 -1.31
N THR A 51 -7.45 -7.82 -0.57
CA THR A 51 -7.26 -8.51 0.71
C THR A 51 -6.62 -9.88 0.49
N TRP A 52 -7.12 -10.64 -0.49
CA TRP A 52 -6.61 -11.98 -0.78
C TRP A 52 -5.20 -11.95 -1.38
N THR A 53 -4.96 -11.10 -2.37
CA THR A 53 -3.66 -10.98 -3.03
C THR A 53 -2.64 -10.21 -2.19
N GLY A 54 -3.11 -9.42 -1.22
CA GLY A 54 -2.27 -8.51 -0.46
C GLY A 54 -1.74 -7.35 -1.29
N ARG A 55 -2.34 -7.03 -2.45
CA ARG A 55 -1.90 -5.97 -3.38
C ARG A 55 -2.85 -4.77 -3.39
N ALA A 56 -2.47 -3.70 -4.08
CA ALA A 56 -3.38 -2.65 -4.51
C ALA A 56 -3.59 -2.84 -6.02
N LEU A 57 -4.83 -2.97 -6.48
CA LEU A 57 -5.12 -3.25 -7.90
C LEU A 57 -5.14 -1.99 -8.76
N ILE A 58 -5.32 -0.84 -8.11
CA ILE A 58 -5.26 0.49 -8.72
C ILE A 58 -4.18 1.29 -7.98
N THR A 59 -3.47 2.16 -8.70
CA THR A 59 -2.47 3.05 -8.09
C THR A 59 -3.11 3.91 -7.00
N GLN A 60 -2.50 3.86 -5.81
CA GLN A 60 -3.00 4.53 -4.60
C GLN A 60 -1.84 4.92 -3.69
N SER A 61 -2.05 5.98 -2.91
CA SER A 61 -1.12 6.40 -1.87
C SER A 61 -1.55 5.84 -0.52
N TRP A 62 -0.60 5.27 0.22
CA TRP A 62 -0.82 4.64 1.51
C TRP A 62 0.10 5.21 2.57
N ARG A 63 -0.41 5.34 3.79
CA ARG A 63 0.39 5.56 4.98
C ARG A 63 0.65 4.23 5.66
N TRP A 64 1.93 3.87 5.75
CA TRP A 64 2.39 2.76 6.55
C TRP A 64 3.09 3.30 7.80
N SER A 65 2.62 2.88 8.98
CA SER A 65 3.14 3.34 10.27
C SER A 65 3.59 2.15 11.10
N LEU A 66 4.77 2.27 11.69
CA LEU A 66 5.43 1.24 12.49
C LEU A 66 5.65 1.80 13.91
N ASP A 67 5.42 0.97 14.93
CA ASP A 67 5.64 1.40 16.32
C ASP A 67 7.12 1.55 16.67
N ARG A 68 8.01 0.87 15.91
CA ARG A 68 9.46 0.93 16.07
C ARG A 68 10.19 0.42 14.83
N TRP A 69 11.46 0.78 14.70
CA TRP A 69 12.34 0.19 13.69
C TRP A 69 12.67 -1.29 13.99
N PRO A 70 12.75 -2.17 12.98
CA PRO A 70 13.21 -3.54 13.16
C PRO A 70 14.66 -3.62 13.66
N ALA A 71 14.87 -4.33 14.77
CA ALA A 71 16.22 -4.69 15.23
C ALA A 71 16.83 -5.87 14.46
N GLY A 72 16.01 -6.66 13.75
CA GLY A 72 16.45 -7.80 12.94
C GLY A 72 16.78 -7.43 11.49
N ARG A 73 17.47 -8.33 10.77
CA ARG A 73 17.79 -8.18 9.32
C ARG A 73 18.43 -6.84 8.97
N ALA A 74 19.34 -6.33 9.80
CA ALA A 74 20.01 -5.03 9.60
C ALA A 74 19.04 -3.85 9.39
N GLY A 75 17.83 -3.92 9.95
CA GLY A 75 16.85 -2.86 9.83
C GLY A 75 16.06 -2.84 8.51
N ILE A 76 16.17 -3.87 7.67
CA ILE A 76 15.44 -3.94 6.41
C ILE A 76 13.94 -4.13 6.66
N LEU A 77 13.13 -3.28 6.04
CA LEU A 77 11.68 -3.32 6.08
C LEU A 77 11.12 -3.92 4.80
N THR A 78 10.21 -4.88 4.91
CA THR A 78 9.40 -5.34 3.77
C THR A 78 8.10 -4.53 3.76
N ILE A 79 7.90 -3.77 2.69
CA ILE A 79 6.76 -2.88 2.53
C ILE A 79 5.56 -3.73 2.08
N PRO A 80 4.38 -3.59 2.73
CA PRO A 80 3.17 -4.29 2.30
C PRO A 80 2.65 -3.77 0.95
N LYS A 81 1.81 -4.56 0.27
CA LYS A 81 1.17 -4.20 -1.02
C LYS A 81 2.12 -3.97 -2.21
N PRO A 82 2.97 -4.94 -2.58
CA PRO A 82 3.74 -4.84 -3.82
C PRO A 82 2.85 -4.97 -5.08
N PRO A 83 3.26 -4.41 -6.23
CA PRO A 83 4.48 -3.64 -6.45
C PRO A 83 4.38 -2.22 -5.86
N LEU A 84 5.46 -1.77 -5.22
CA LEU A 84 5.61 -0.38 -4.79
C LEU A 84 6.01 0.48 -5.99
N GLN A 85 5.39 1.63 -6.17
CA GLN A 85 5.76 2.56 -7.26
C GLN A 85 6.78 3.60 -6.79
N SER A 86 6.56 4.20 -5.63
CA SER A 86 7.44 5.21 -5.03
C SER A 86 7.24 5.28 -3.52
N VAL A 87 8.22 5.87 -2.83
CA VAL A 87 8.08 6.33 -1.45
C VAL A 87 8.10 7.86 -1.47
N ASP A 88 7.00 8.49 -1.07
CA ASP A 88 6.89 9.95 -1.11
C ASP A 88 7.75 10.61 -0.03
N GLN A 89 7.66 10.11 1.20
CA GLN A 89 8.47 10.55 2.33
C GLN A 89 8.48 9.51 3.45
N ILE A 90 9.49 9.59 4.32
CA ILE A 90 9.54 8.81 5.56
C ILE A 90 9.70 9.79 6.71
N LEU A 91 8.85 9.62 7.73
CA LEU A 91 8.88 10.41 8.94
C LEU A 91 9.31 9.54 10.11
N LEU A 92 10.33 9.98 10.83
CA LEU A 92 10.74 9.42 12.12
C LEU A 92 10.17 10.29 13.22
N PHE A 93 9.61 9.65 14.24
CA PHE A 93 9.05 10.33 15.39
C PHE A 93 9.94 10.07 16.60
N ASP A 94 10.29 11.12 17.33
CA ASP A 94 11.02 10.99 18.58
C ASP A 94 10.10 10.61 19.76
N GLY A 95 10.68 10.42 20.95
CA GLY A 95 9.93 10.11 22.17
C GLY A 95 8.97 11.21 22.64
N GLN A 96 9.00 12.39 22.02
CA GLN A 96 8.11 13.53 22.26
C GLN A 96 7.06 13.70 21.14
N GLY A 97 7.09 12.84 20.12
CA GLY A 97 6.18 12.87 18.98
C GLY A 97 6.54 13.91 17.91
N GLN A 98 7.73 14.51 17.96
CA GLN A 98 8.18 15.41 16.90
C GLN A 98 8.61 14.59 15.68
N ALA A 99 8.13 15.00 14.50
CA ALA A 99 8.42 14.33 13.24
C ALA A 99 9.63 14.98 12.54
N ALA A 100 10.56 14.15 12.09
CA ALA A 100 11.66 14.54 11.21
C ALA A 100 11.64 13.70 9.92
N VAL A 101 11.91 14.33 8.78
CA VAL A 101 12.05 13.62 7.50
C VAL A 101 13.34 12.82 7.52
N TRP A 102 13.26 11.54 7.19
CA TRP A 102 14.45 10.72 6.97
C TRP A 102 14.91 10.85 5.52
N ASP A 103 16.08 11.43 5.31
CA ASP A 103 16.60 11.75 3.99
C ASP A 103 16.79 10.50 3.12
N GLN A 104 16.46 10.60 1.83
CA GLN A 104 16.59 9.52 0.85
C GLN A 104 18.04 9.01 0.70
N GLN A 105 19.05 9.82 1.04
CA GLN A 105 20.44 9.38 1.09
C GLN A 105 20.68 8.26 2.11
N ASN A 106 19.84 8.15 3.14
CA ASN A 106 20.02 7.20 4.24
C ASN A 106 19.47 5.80 3.94
N TYR A 107 18.72 5.62 2.86
CA TYR A 107 18.11 4.34 2.52
C TYR A 107 18.09 4.09 1.00
N GLU A 108 17.75 2.86 0.66
CA GLU A 108 17.49 2.42 -0.71
C GLU A 108 16.12 1.75 -0.74
N VAL A 109 15.38 1.98 -1.83
CA VAL A 109 14.08 1.35 -2.08
C VAL A 109 14.24 0.36 -3.20
N ASP A 110 14.05 -0.91 -2.88
CA ASP A 110 13.92 -1.99 -3.84
C ASP A 110 12.43 -2.22 -4.11
N ALA A 111 11.95 -1.70 -5.24
CA ALA A 111 10.55 -1.69 -5.65
C ALA A 111 10.10 -2.98 -6.37
N GLY A 112 10.63 -4.14 -5.96
CA GLY A 112 10.36 -5.43 -6.60
C GLY A 112 8.87 -5.79 -6.70
N ASN A 113 8.53 -6.53 -7.77
CA ASN A 113 7.13 -6.82 -8.12
C ASN A 113 6.41 -7.73 -7.12
N ASP A 114 7.12 -8.68 -6.52
CA ASP A 114 6.60 -9.61 -5.52
C ASP A 114 6.98 -9.26 -4.08
N SER A 115 7.92 -8.32 -3.93
CA SER A 115 8.38 -7.83 -2.64
C SER A 115 8.98 -6.45 -2.82
N ALA A 116 8.43 -5.47 -2.11
CA ALA A 116 9.05 -4.16 -1.97
C ALA A 116 9.84 -4.10 -0.65
N ARG A 117 11.06 -3.59 -0.68
CA ARG A 117 11.93 -3.49 0.50
C ARG A 117 12.47 -2.08 0.65
N LEU A 118 12.57 -1.65 1.89
CA LEU A 118 13.34 -0.49 2.27
C LEU A 118 14.56 -0.92 3.06
N ILE A 119 15.72 -0.53 2.55
CA ILE A 119 17.02 -1.00 3.01
C ILE A 119 17.78 0.21 3.55
N PRO A 120 17.99 0.32 4.88
CA PRO A 120 18.88 1.34 5.43
C PRO A 120 20.29 1.19 4.86
N ARG A 121 20.96 2.29 4.57
CA ARG A 121 22.40 2.25 4.28
C ARG A 121 23.18 1.90 5.54
N THR A 122 24.31 1.23 5.37
CA THR A 122 25.15 0.74 6.48
C THR A 122 25.53 1.87 7.44
N GLY A 123 25.28 1.67 8.73
CA GLY A 123 25.60 2.64 9.78
C GLY A 123 24.59 3.78 9.97
N VAL A 124 23.49 3.79 9.21
CA VAL A 124 22.49 4.86 9.21
C VAL A 124 21.13 4.38 9.69
N LEU A 125 21.11 3.50 10.71
CA LEU A 125 19.83 3.10 11.29
C LEU A 125 19.14 4.29 11.96
N PRO A 126 17.82 4.43 11.81
CA PRO A 126 17.04 5.40 12.58
C PRO A 126 17.29 5.20 14.09
N PRO A 127 17.34 6.30 14.87
CA PRO A 127 17.48 6.25 16.32
C PRO A 127 16.31 5.52 17.00
#